data_AF-A0A6L5I1D2-F1
#
_entry.id   AF-A0A6L5I1D2-F1
#
_cell.length_a   1.000
_cell.length_b   1.000
_cell.length_c   1.000
_cell.angle_alpha   90.00
_cell.angle_beta   90.00
_cell.angle_gamma   90.00
#
_symmetry.space_group_name_H-M   'P 1'
#
loop_
_entity.id
_entity.type
_entity.pdbx_description
1 polymer ?
#
loop_
_entity_poly.entity_id
_entity_poly.type
_entity_poly.pdbx_seq_one_letter_code
_entity_poly.pdbx_strand_id
1 'polypeptide(L)' 'MRRSIFEKDFQHGAVEIYDKQGKHLGEFDADTGEQRKPAKNGRTTQK' A
#
# COMPACT_ATOMS: atom_id res chain seq x y z
N MET A 1 -12.62 -14.81 1.46
CA MET A 1 -12.48 -13.42 0.96
C MET A 1 -11.07 -12.93 1.26
N ARG A 2 -10.30 -12.48 0.26
CA ARG A 2 -9.00 -11.84 0.48
C ARG A 2 -9.25 -10.34 0.69
N ARG A 3 -8.94 -9.81 1.88
CA ARG A 3 -9.07 -8.40 2.22
C ARG A 3 -7.70 -7.75 2.06
N SER A 4 -7.65 -6.59 1.43
CA SER A 4 -6.47 -5.73 1.38
C SER A 4 -6.77 -4.44 2.12
N ILE A 5 -5.74 -3.84 2.69
CA ILE A 5 -5.80 -2.55 3.38
C ILE A 5 -5.15 -1.53 2.45
N PHE A 6 -5.81 -0.39 2.28
CA PHE A 6 -5.34 0.71 1.45
C PHE A 6 -5.17 1.93 2.35
N GLU A 7 -3.96 2.48 2.37
CA GLU A 7 -3.64 3.70 3.10
C GLU A 7 -3.26 4.78 2.10
N LYS A 8 -3.97 5.91 2.12
CA LYS A 8 -3.71 7.02 1.20
C LYS A 8 -2.57 7.88 1.78
N ASP A 9 -1.48 7.99 1.03
CA ASP A 9 -0.38 8.90 1.28
C ASP A 9 -0.67 10.25 0.59
N PHE A 10 -1.28 11.15 1.35
CA PHE A 10 -1.64 12.49 0.87
C PHE A 10 -0.42 13.39 0.61
N GLN A 11 0.72 13.11 1.23
CA GLN A 11 1.93 13.89 1.03
C GLN A 11 2.56 13.60 -0.34
N HIS A 12 2.47 12.36 -0.81
CA HIS A 12 3.12 11.92 -2.05
C HIS A 12 2.13 11.62 -3.20
N GLY A 13 0.83 11.77 -2.97
CA GLY A 13 -0.20 11.46 -3.96
C GLY A 13 -0.21 9.98 -4.34
N ALA A 14 -0.08 9.11 -3.34
CA ALA A 14 0.06 7.67 -3.54
C ALA A 14 -0.90 6.89 -2.63
N VAL A 15 -1.06 5.60 -2.93
CA VAL A 15 -1.76 4.63 -2.10
C VAL A 15 -0.79 3.51 -1.76
N GLU A 16 -0.59 3.29 -0.46
CA GLU A 16 0.13 2.12 0.04
C GLU A 16 -0.85 0.97 0.25
N ILE A 17 -0.53 -0.19 -0.30
CA ILE A 17 -1.36 -1.39 -0.19
C ILE A 17 -0.71 -2.37 0.77
N TYR A 18 -1.53 -2.97 1.63
CA TYR A 18 -1.14 -4.03 2.55
C TYR A 18 -2.07 -5.23 2.42
N ASP A 19 -1.55 -6.43 2.71
CA ASP A 19 -2.40 -7.61 2.84
C ASP A 19 -3.21 -7.58 4.15
N LYS A 20 -4.10 -8.56 4.34
CA LYS A 20 -4.92 -8.69 5.55
C LYS A 20 -4.14 -8.87 6.86
N GLN A 21 -2.84 -9.17 6.79
CA GLN A 21 -1.95 -9.33 7.94
C GLN A 21 -1.12 -8.06 8.17
N GLY A 22 -1.38 -7.00 7.40
CA GLY A 22 -0.66 -5.74 7.48
C GLY A 22 0.69 -5.77 6.80
N LYS A 23 1.02 -6.76 5.95
CA LYS A 23 2.28 -6.78 5.19
C LYS A 23 2.21 -5.84 4.00
N HIS A 24 3.20 -4.96 3.86
CA HIS A 24 3.28 -4.01 2.75
C HIS A 24 3.47 -4.73 1.40
N LEU A 25 2.64 -4.37 0.42
CA LEU A 25 2.64 -4.90 -0.94
C LEU A 25 3.21 -3.92 -1.98
N GLY A 26 3.31 -2.63 -1.62
CA GLY A 26 3.89 -1.61 -2.48
C GLY A 26 3.14 -0.29 -2.41
N GLU A 27 3.72 0.70 -3.08
CA GLU A 27 3.16 2.04 -3.25
C GLU A 27 2.70 2.21 -4.70
N PHE A 28 1.49 2.72 -4.86
CA PHE A 28 0.82 2.88 -6.14
C PHE A 28 0.44 4.32 -6.35
N ASP A 29 0.47 4.77 -7.59
CA ASP A 29 -0.08 6.04 -8.02
C ASP A 29 -1.58 6.11 -7.69
N ALA A 30 -2.04 7.19 -7.06
CA ALA A 30 -3.44 7.32 -6.67
C ALA A 30 -4.40 7.57 -7.84
N ASP A 31 -3.89 8.07 -8.97
CA ASP A 31 -4.68 8.44 -10.15
C ASP A 31 -4.63 7.33 -11.21
N THR A 32 -3.46 6.75 -11.45
CA THR A 32 -3.25 5.73 -12.50
C THR A 32 -3.30 4.30 -11.97
N GLY A 33 -3.05 4.10 -10.67
CA GLY A 33 -2.90 2.77 -10.07
C GLY A 33 -1.59 2.06 -10.44
N GLU A 34 -0.67 2.73 -11.13
CA GLU A 34 0.63 2.15 -11.47
C GLU A 34 1.51 1.99 -10.24
N GLN A 35 2.23 0.88 -10.15
CA GLN A 35 3.14 0.65 -9.03
C GLN A 35 4.36 1.56 -9.15
N ARG A 36 4.50 2.49 -8.19
CA ARG A 36 5.66 3.39 -8.10
C ARG A 36 6.80 2.77 -7.32
N LYS A 37 6.50 1.98 -6.28
CA LYS A 37 7.52 1.29 -5.46
C LYS A 37 7.12 -0.15 -5.13
N PRO A 38 8.09 -1.08 -5.12
CA PRO A 38 7.85 -2.46 -4.72
C PRO A 38 7.54 -2.58 -3.23
N ALA A 39 7.08 -3.76 -2.82
CA ALA A 39 6.94 -4.13 -1.42
C ALA A 39 8.25 -3.88 -0.65
N LYS A 40 8.13 -3.35 0.57
CA LYS A 40 9.27 -3.06 1.44
C LYS A 40 9.21 -3.98 2.66
N ASN A 41 10.18 -4.89 2.75
CA ASN A 41 10.29 -5.80 3.89
C ASN A 41 10.40 -5.01 5.20
N GLY A 42 9.64 -5.43 6.22
CA GLY A 42 9.57 -4.77 7.52
C GLY A 42 8.59 -3.59 7.61
N ARG A 43 8.04 -3.10 6.49
CA ARG A 43 6.95 -2.11 6.53
C ARG A 43 5.63 -2.83 6.78
N THR A 44 4.94 -2.43 7.84
CA THR A 44 3.67 -3.03 8.26
C THR A 44 2.69 -1.95 8.71
N THR A 45 1.39 -2.27 8.66
CA THR A 45 0.34 -1.44 9.26
C THR A 45 -0.39 -2.21 10.36
N GLN A 46 -0.81 -1.49 11.40
CA GLN A 46 -1.63 -2.02 12.49
C GLN A 46 -3.10 -1.67 12.19
N LYS A 47 -3.80 -2.56 11.49
CA LYS A 47 -5.23 -2.39 11.18
C LYS A 47 -5.96 -3.73 11.24
#